data_AF-A0A953JE69-F1
#
_entry.id   AF-A0A953JE69-F1
#
_cell.length_a   1.000
_cell.length_b   1.000
_cell.length_c   1.000
_cell.angle_alpha   90.00
_cell.angle_beta   90.00
_cell.angle_gamma   90.00
#
_symmetry.space_group_name_H-M   'P 1'
#
loop_
_entity.id
_entity.type
_entity.pdbx_description
1 polymer ?
#
loop_
_entity_poly.entity_id
_entity_poly.type
_entity_poly.pdbx_seq_one_letter_code
_entity_poly.pdbx_strand_id
1 'polypeptide(L)'
;LQDHLGIGNGETTEDGMVTLEHIECNAACDYAPVVMVNWEFFDNQTVESARELVDRLRAGDPPMPTRGAPLKTHTEVSRILAGFPDDLADVGPSAGPASLAGLELARRRGESAPPRPGASS
;
A
#
# COMPACT_ATOMS: atom_id res chain seq x y z
N LEU A 1 -5.85 15.50 -5.34
CA LEU A 1 -7.12 14.76 -5.10
C LEU A 1 -8.21 15.67 -4.52
N GLN A 2 -7.90 16.55 -3.57
CA GLN A 2 -8.89 17.52 -3.03
C GLN A 2 -9.67 18.25 -4.13
N ASP A 3 -8.99 18.89 -5.08
CA ASP A 3 -9.66 19.56 -6.21
C ASP A 3 -10.50 18.64 -7.09
N HIS A 4 -10.07 17.39 -7.27
CA HIS A 4 -10.73 16.41 -8.13
C HIS A 4 -12.01 15.87 -7.48
N LEU A 5 -11.99 15.70 -6.16
CA LEU A 5 -13.10 15.15 -5.39
C LEU A 5 -14.00 16.23 -4.79
N GLY A 6 -13.53 17.48 -4.75
CA GLY A 6 -14.25 18.59 -4.12
C GLY A 6 -14.32 18.50 -2.60
N ILE A 7 -13.41 17.78 -1.95
CA ILE A 7 -13.39 17.54 -0.49
C ILE A 7 -12.02 17.84 0.11
N GLY A 8 -12.01 18.16 1.41
CA GLY A 8 -10.83 18.34 2.23
C GLY A 8 -10.29 17.03 2.84
N ASN A 9 -9.31 17.17 3.72
CA ASN A 9 -8.75 16.04 4.47
C ASN A 9 -9.71 15.61 5.60
N GLY A 10 -9.92 14.31 5.76
CA GLY A 10 -10.85 13.72 6.72
C GLY A 10 -12.32 13.77 6.28
N GLU A 11 -12.59 14.26 5.08
CA GLU A 11 -13.95 14.37 4.53
C GLU A 11 -14.25 13.19 3.60
N THR A 12 -15.55 12.92 3.44
CA THR A 12 -16.07 11.88 2.54
C THR A 12 -16.87 12.52 1.42
N THR A 13 -16.74 12.00 0.21
CA THR A 13 -17.54 12.42 -0.96
C THR A 13 -19.04 12.23 -0.70
N GLU A 14 -19.89 13.03 -1.36
CA GLU A 14 -21.36 13.00 -1.17
C GLU A 14 -21.98 11.63 -1.47
N ASP A 15 -21.40 10.88 -2.41
CA ASP A 15 -21.81 9.51 -2.74
C ASP A 15 -21.38 8.48 -1.69
N GLY A 16 -20.63 8.88 -0.66
CA GLY A 16 -20.17 8.03 0.43
C GLY A 16 -19.04 7.06 0.03
N MET A 17 -18.47 7.18 -1.17
CA MET A 17 -17.58 6.17 -1.74
C MET A 17 -16.10 6.38 -1.37
N VAL A 18 -15.67 7.63 -1.14
CA VAL A 18 -14.27 7.97 -0.94
C VAL A 18 -14.13 8.89 0.27
N THR A 19 -13.33 8.47 1.25
CA THR A 19 -12.81 9.35 2.30
C THR A 19 -11.37 9.68 2.00
N LEU A 20 -11.02 10.97 1.99
CA LEU A 20 -9.65 11.41 1.70
C LEU A 20 -8.92 11.74 3.00
N GLU A 21 -7.92 10.94 3.37
CA GLU A 21 -7.07 11.21 4.52
C GLU A 21 -5.68 11.67 4.09
N HIS A 22 -5.16 12.68 4.78
CA HIS A 22 -3.75 13.04 4.69
C HIS A 22 -3.04 12.45 5.90
N ILE A 23 -2.08 11.58 5.62
CA ILE A 23 -1.23 10.95 6.64
C ILE A 23 0.21 11.45 6.48
N GLU A 24 0.97 11.31 7.57
CA GLU A 24 2.42 11.47 7.55
C GLU A 24 3.09 10.26 6.86
N CYS A 25 4.37 10.02 7.14
CA CYS A 25 5.13 8.94 6.52
C CYS A 25 4.45 7.55 6.66
N ASN A 26 4.18 6.90 5.51
CA ASN A 26 3.63 5.55 5.43
C ASN A 26 4.71 4.46 5.18
N ALA A 27 5.96 4.74 5.53
CA ALA A 27 7.10 3.82 5.41
C ALA A 27 7.33 3.19 4.01
N ALA A 28 6.93 3.89 2.94
CA ALA A 28 7.06 3.47 1.55
C ALA A 28 7.90 4.45 0.70
N CYS A 29 8.92 5.05 1.33
CA CYS A 29 9.70 6.15 0.75
C CYS A 29 10.49 5.74 -0.50
N ASP A 30 10.81 4.46 -0.63
CA ASP A 30 11.51 3.87 -1.76
C ASP A 30 10.65 3.83 -3.05
N TYR A 31 9.34 4.08 -2.94
CA TYR A 31 8.40 4.16 -4.06
C TYR A 31 7.56 5.44 -4.08
N ALA A 32 8.00 6.48 -3.37
CA ALA A 32 7.32 7.76 -3.34
C ALA A 32 7.20 8.39 -4.75
N PRO A 33 6.09 9.10 -5.05
CA PRO A 33 4.91 9.34 -4.20
C PRO A 33 3.99 8.11 -4.08
N VAL A 34 3.39 7.90 -2.90
CA VAL A 34 2.57 6.73 -2.61
C VAL A 34 1.18 7.15 -2.15
N VAL A 35 0.16 6.45 -2.64
CA VAL A 35 -1.22 6.49 -2.13
C VAL A 35 -1.56 5.11 -1.57
N MET A 36 -2.38 5.06 -0.51
CA MET A 36 -2.89 3.81 0.04
C MET A 36 -4.40 3.82 -0.05
N VAL A 37 -4.99 2.70 -0.49
CA VAL A 37 -6.44 2.50 -0.50
C VAL A 37 -6.73 1.21 0.23
N ASN A 38 -7.53 1.29 1.29
CA ASN A 38 -7.90 0.13 2.11
C ASN A 38 -6.69 -0.78 2.44
N TRP A 39 -5.61 -0.18 2.98
CA TRP A 39 -4.38 -0.86 3.42
C TRP A 39 -3.50 -1.46 2.32
N GLU A 40 -3.86 -1.27 1.05
CA GLU A 40 -3.05 -1.70 -0.08
C GLU A 40 -2.33 -0.53 -0.74
N PHE A 41 -1.10 -0.77 -1.20
CA PHE A 41 -0.22 0.27 -1.71
C PHE A 41 -0.37 0.49 -3.21
N PHE A 42 -0.41 1.78 -3.59
CA PHE A 42 -0.30 2.26 -4.96
C PHE A 42 0.93 3.16 -5.04
N ASP A 43 1.99 2.59 -5.62
CA ASP A 43 3.33 3.16 -5.69
C ASP A 43 3.50 4.08 -6.91
N ASN A 44 4.55 4.91 -6.89
CA ASN A 44 4.99 5.77 -8.00
C ASN A 44 3.87 6.63 -8.60
N GLN A 45 2.98 7.15 -7.76
CA GLN A 45 1.79 7.86 -8.21
C GLN A 45 2.13 9.23 -8.77
N THR A 46 1.43 9.60 -9.85
CA THR A 46 1.34 10.97 -10.35
C THR A 46 -0.02 11.57 -9.99
N VAL A 47 -0.21 12.85 -10.28
CA VAL A 47 -1.53 13.50 -10.11
C VAL A 47 -2.58 12.80 -10.98
N GLU A 48 -2.21 12.46 -12.21
CA GLU A 48 -3.07 11.79 -13.18
C GLU A 48 -3.43 10.37 -12.74
N SER A 49 -2.44 9.57 -12.34
CA SER A 49 -2.70 8.19 -11.91
C SER A 49 -3.52 8.13 -10.62
N ALA A 50 -3.32 9.07 -9.70
CA ALA A 50 -4.11 9.15 -8.47
C ALA A 50 -5.57 9.50 -8.77
N ARG A 51 -5.84 10.36 -9.75
CA ARG A 51 -7.21 10.67 -10.20
C ARG A 51 -7.85 9.46 -10.86
N GLU A 52 -7.14 8.82 -11.78
CA GLU A 52 -7.61 7.61 -12.46
C GLU A 52 -7.93 6.49 -11.46
N LEU A 53 -7.06 6.27 -10.47
CA LEU A 53 -7.28 5.31 -9.39
C LEU A 53 -8.64 5.56 -8.71
N VAL A 54 -8.90 6.79 -8.28
CA VAL A 54 -10.15 7.13 -7.59
C VAL A 54 -11.38 7.02 -8.51
N ASP A 55 -11.26 7.43 -9.77
CA ASP A 55 -12.35 7.34 -10.73
C ASP A 55 -12.73 5.89 -11.02
N ARG A 56 -11.73 5.01 -11.18
CA ARG A 56 -11.92 3.57 -11.37
C ARG A 56 -12.54 2.90 -10.14
N LEU A 57 -12.13 3.29 -8.94
CA LEU A 57 -12.75 2.82 -7.69
C LEU A 57 -14.23 3.19 -7.64
N ARG A 58 -14.59 4.44 -7.97
CA ARG A 58 -15.99 4.90 -8.01
C ARG A 58 -16.80 4.23 -9.12
N ALA A 59 -16.17 3.84 -10.22
CA ALA A 59 -16.79 3.11 -11.32
C ALA A 59 -16.98 1.59 -11.04
N GLY A 60 -16.46 1.07 -9.92
CA GLY A 60 -16.53 -0.36 -9.58
C GLY A 60 -15.53 -1.24 -10.35
N ASP A 61 -14.46 -0.64 -10.88
CA ASP A 61 -13.35 -1.35 -11.55
C ASP A 61 -12.02 -1.10 -10.82
N PRO A 62 -11.85 -1.60 -9.58
CA PRO A 62 -10.66 -1.35 -8.80
C PRO A 62 -9.41 -1.90 -9.50
N PRO A 63 -8.36 -1.07 -9.72
CA PRO A 63 -7.07 -1.58 -10.17
C PRO A 63 -6.46 -2.52 -9.12
N MET A 64 -5.61 -3.44 -9.60
CA MET A 64 -4.74 -4.20 -8.71
C MET A 64 -3.73 -3.27 -8.03
N PRO A 65 -3.49 -3.43 -6.71
CA PRO A 65 -2.41 -2.73 -6.01
C PRO A 65 -1.04 -3.05 -6.59
N THR A 66 -0.10 -2.12 -6.44
CA THR A 66 1.29 -2.36 -6.85
C THR A 66 2.00 -3.30 -5.87
N ARG A 67 1.63 -3.23 -4.58
CA ARG A 67 2.09 -4.12 -3.52
C ARG A 67 0.93 -4.53 -2.62
N GLY A 68 0.91 -5.82 -2.27
CA GLY A 68 -0.08 -6.47 -1.43
C GLY A 68 -1.18 -7.21 -2.20
N ALA A 69 -2.31 -7.46 -1.54
CA ALA A 69 -3.37 -8.36 -1.99
C ALA A 69 -4.41 -7.61 -2.86
N PRO A 70 -5.32 -8.30 -3.58
CA PRO A 70 -6.43 -7.63 -4.24
C PRO A 70 -7.25 -6.79 -3.27
N LEU A 71 -7.66 -5.60 -3.70
CA LEU A 71 -8.43 -4.67 -2.86
C LEU A 71 -9.67 -5.31 -2.26
N LYS A 72 -9.86 -5.06 -0.97
CA LYS A 72 -11.04 -5.41 -0.19
C LYS A 72 -11.89 -4.17 0.05
N THR A 73 -13.16 -4.38 0.36
CA THR A 73 -14.03 -3.29 0.81
C THR A 73 -13.60 -2.78 2.19
N HIS A 74 -13.97 -1.54 2.54
CA HIS A 74 -13.68 -0.97 3.85
C HIS A 74 -14.20 -1.84 5.01
N THR A 75 -15.38 -2.46 4.86
CA THR A 75 -15.96 -3.38 5.85
C THR A 75 -15.13 -4.65 6.02
N GLU A 76 -14.64 -5.24 4.93
CA GLU A 76 -13.78 -6.42 4.99
C GLU A 76 -12.44 -6.10 5.66
N VAL A 77 -11.80 -4.98 5.29
CA VAL A 77 -10.53 -4.60 5.93
C VAL A 77 -10.73 -4.23 7.40
N SER A 78 -11.82 -3.57 7.76
CA SER A 78 -12.16 -3.30 9.16
C SER A 78 -12.24 -4.59 9.99
N ARG A 79 -12.78 -5.67 9.41
CA ARG A 79 -12.83 -6.99 10.05
C ARG A 79 -11.43 -7.60 10.22
N ILE A 80 -10.58 -7.51 9.20
CA ILE A 80 -9.19 -7.98 9.27
C ILE A 80 -8.43 -7.26 10.39
N LEU A 81 -8.55 -5.93 10.44
CA LEU A 81 -7.91 -5.10 11.47
C LEU A 81 -8.44 -5.36 12.88
N ALA A 82 -9.69 -5.81 13.01
CA ALA A 82 -10.26 -6.26 14.27
C ALA A 82 -9.71 -7.63 14.75
N GLY A 83 -8.76 -8.22 14.02
CA GLY A 83 -8.09 -9.48 14.39
C GLY A 83 -8.70 -10.73 13.77
N PHE A 84 -9.52 -10.60 12.73
CA PHE A 84 -10.10 -11.73 12.00
C PHE A 84 -9.42 -11.87 10.62
N PRO A 85 -8.34 -12.65 10.51
CA PRO A 85 -7.55 -12.74 9.28
C PRO A 85 -8.37 -13.31 8.11
N ASP A 86 -7.98 -12.93 6.89
CA ASP A 86 -8.56 -13.40 5.64
C ASP A 86 -7.65 -14.37 4.87
N ASP A 87 -6.56 -14.81 5.50
CA ASP A 87 -5.54 -15.71 4.96
C ASP A 87 -4.80 -15.18 3.71
N LEU A 88 -4.83 -13.85 3.46
CA LEU A 88 -4.16 -13.24 2.30
C LEU A 88 -2.91 -12.42 2.65
N ALA A 89 -2.43 -12.47 3.89
CA ALA A 89 -1.29 -11.66 4.35
C ALA A 89 0.01 -11.88 3.55
N ASP A 90 0.18 -13.07 2.97
CA ASP A 90 1.35 -13.44 2.16
C ASP A 90 1.10 -13.32 0.64
N VAL A 91 -0.05 -12.76 0.22
CA VAL A 91 -0.42 -12.63 -1.18
C VAL A 91 0.11 -11.32 -1.76
N GLY A 92 0.73 -11.43 -2.94
CA GLY A 92 1.30 -10.30 -3.64
C GLY A 92 2.73 -9.96 -3.19
N PRO A 93 3.37 -9.00 -3.86
CA PRO A 93 4.74 -8.63 -3.53
C PRO A 93 4.80 -7.82 -2.22
N SER A 94 5.47 -8.36 -1.21
CA SER A 94 5.71 -7.69 0.08
C SER A 94 6.89 -6.73 0.07
N ALA A 95 7.87 -6.96 -0.81
CA ALA A 95 9.02 -6.09 -1.03
C ALA A 95 9.35 -6.04 -2.53
N GLY A 96 9.58 -4.84 -3.07
CA GLY A 96 9.95 -4.67 -4.46
C GLY A 96 11.47 -4.49 -4.67
N PRO A 97 11.92 -4.32 -5.92
CA PRO A 97 13.34 -4.22 -6.26
C PRO A 97 14.11 -3.11 -5.52
N ALA A 98 13.49 -1.95 -5.29
CA ALA A 98 14.15 -0.85 -4.58
C ALA A 98 14.45 -1.23 -3.12
N SER A 99 13.47 -1.85 -2.45
CA SER A 99 13.60 -2.35 -1.07
C SER A 99 14.67 -3.44 -0.95
N LEU A 100 14.81 -4.27 -1.99
CA LEU A 100 15.74 -5.42 -2.00
C LEU A 100 17.13 -5.08 -2.55
N ALA A 101 17.38 -3.86 -3.03
CA ALA A 101 18.62 -3.49 -3.69
C ALA A 101 19.86 -3.74 -2.81
N GLY A 102 19.77 -3.44 -1.52
CA GLY A 102 20.84 -3.69 -0.55
C GLY A 102 21.11 -5.17 -0.32
N LEU A 103 20.05 -5.98 -0.18
CA LEU A 103 20.14 -7.43 0.00
C LEU A 103 20.80 -8.09 -1.21
N GLU A 104 20.40 -7.67 -2.41
CA GLU A 104 20.96 -8.20 -3.65
C GLU A 104 22.43 -7.82 -3.82
N LEU A 105 22.82 -6.59 -3.45
CA LEU A 105 24.22 -6.18 -3.44
C LEU A 105 25.07 -7.04 -2.48
N ALA A 106 24.58 -7.31 -1.26
CA ALA A 106 25.26 -8.14 -0.29
C ALA A 106 25.49 -9.56 -0.82
N ARG A 107 24.44 -10.17 -1.41
CA ARG A 107 24.53 -11.51 -2.05
C ARG A 107 25.60 -11.56 -3.14
N ARG A 108 25.63 -10.56 -4.04
CA ARG A 108 26.65 -10.49 -5.10
C ARG A 108 28.08 -10.39 -4.56
N ARG A 109 28.26 -9.85 -3.36
CA ARG A 109 29.56 -9.73 -2.68
C ARG A 109 29.91 -10.93 -1.79
N GLY A 110 29.01 -11.91 -1.67
CA GLY A 110 29.17 -13.03 -0.75
C GLY A 110 29.09 -12.61 0.73
N GLU A 111 28.45 -11.48 1.02
CA GLU A 111 28.26 -10.98 2.38
C GLU A 111 27.04 -11.64 3.03
N SER A 112 27.17 -12.02 4.30
CA SER A 112 26.07 -12.54 5.11
C SER A 112 26.03 -11.81 6.45
N ALA A 113 24.84 -11.65 7.01
CA ALA A 113 24.69 -11.12 8.36
C ALA A 113 25.48 -12.00 9.37
N PRO A 114 26.14 -11.40 10.37
CA PRO A 114 26.74 -12.18 11.45
C PRO A 114 25.66 -12.99 12.19
N PRO A 115 26.04 -14.11 12.83
CA PRO A 115 25.10 -14.90 13.62
C PRO A 115 24.43 -14.03 14.67
N ARG A 116 23.10 -14.16 14.81
CA ARG A 116 22.35 -13.42 15.81
C ARG A 116 22.77 -13.89 17.21
N PRO A 117 23.13 -12.99 18.15
CA PRO A 117 23.47 -13.39 19.51
C PRO A 117 22.32 -14.20 20.14
N GLY A 118 22.62 -15.40 20.64
CA GLY A 118 21.65 -16.27 21.33
C GLY A 118 20.79 -17.17 20.45
N ALA A 119 20.97 -17.20 19.13
CA ALA A 119 20.38 -18.22 18.29
C ALA A 119 21.20 -19.52 18.42
N SER A 120 20.83 -20.40 19.37
CA SER A 120 21.33 -21.78 19.36
C SER A 120 20.78 -22.52 18.14
N SER A 121 21.66 -23.24 17.46
CA SER A 121 21.38 -24.15 16.35
C SER A 121 20.31 -25.19 16.67
#